data_AF-A0A191S3B8-F1
#
_entry.id   AF-A0A191S3B8-F1
#
_cell.length_a   1.000
_cell.length_b   1.000
_cell.length_c   1.000
_cell.angle_alpha   90.00
_cell.angle_beta   90.00
_cell.angle_gamma   90.00
#
_symmetry.space_group_name_H-M   'P 1'
#
loop_
_entity.id
_entity.type
_entity.pdbx_description
1 polymer ?
#
loop_
_entity_poly.entity_id
_entity_poly.type
_entity_poly.pdbx_seq_one_letter_code
_entity_poly.pdbx_strand_id
1 'polypeptide(L)' 'MASTKDYLDFVLDQLSDLEDIRFRQMMGEYIIYYKDKIIGGIYDDRFLVKPTKSVMEKYLMHHMKCRMMVQKK' A
#
# COMPACT_ATOMS: atom_id res chain seq x y z
N MET A 1 14.41 6.25 5.44
CA MET A 1 15.49 5.71 4.58
C MET A 1 14.86 5.27 3.25
N ALA A 2 15.64 5.08 2.18
CA ALA A 2 15.09 4.51 0.95
C ALA A 2 14.53 3.11 1.27
N SER A 3 13.33 2.80 0.77
CA SER A 3 12.68 1.52 1.08
C SER A 3 13.47 0.39 0.44
N THR A 4 13.75 -0.67 1.20
CA THR A 4 14.61 -1.76 0.72
C THR A 4 13.84 -2.58 -0.33
N LYS A 5 14.53 -3.02 -1.39
CA LYS A 5 13.91 -3.85 -2.44
C LYS A 5 13.30 -5.14 -1.87
N ASP A 6 13.91 -5.70 -0.82
CA ASP A 6 13.41 -6.89 -0.13
C ASP A 6 11.99 -6.71 0.45
N TYR A 7 11.65 -5.50 0.93
CA TYR A 7 10.30 -5.23 1.42
C TYR A 7 9.28 -5.15 0.28
N LEU A 8 9.68 -4.64 -0.88
CA LEU A 8 8.82 -4.70 -2.07
C LEU A 8 8.55 -6.16 -2.46
N ASP A 9 9.59 -6.98 -2.53
CA ASP A 9 9.45 -8.40 -2.90
C ASP A 9 8.57 -9.15 -1.89
N PHE A 10 8.71 -8.86 -0.59
CA PHE A 10 7.80 -9.38 0.44
C PHE A 10 6.35 -8.96 0.20
N VAL A 11 6.08 -7.69 -0.09
CA VAL A 11 4.72 -7.20 -0.35
C VAL A 11 4.14 -7.81 -1.63
N LEU A 12 4.94 -7.97 -2.68
CA LEU A 12 4.51 -8.62 -3.92
C LEU A 12 4.19 -10.11 -3.72
N ASP A 13 4.99 -10.81 -2.90
CA ASP A 13 4.75 -12.21 -2.54
C ASP A 13 3.42 -12.39 -1.78
N GLN A 14 3.14 -11.51 -0.81
CA GLN A 14 1.86 -11.51 -0.08
C GLN A 14 0.65 -11.15 -0.95
N LEU A 15 0.88 -10.45 -2.05
CA LEU A 15 -0.15 -10.05 -3.00
C LEU A 15 -0.20 -10.97 -4.23
N SER A 16 0.55 -12.08 -4.25
CA SER A 16 0.62 -13.01 -5.39
C SER A 16 -0.73 -13.61 -5.79
N ASP A 17 -1.68 -13.70 -4.86
CA ASP A 17 -3.06 -14.16 -5.09
C ASP A 17 -3.93 -13.16 -5.89
N LEU A 18 -3.49 -11.91 -6.04
CA LEU A 18 -4.24 -10.83 -6.69
C LEU A 18 -3.71 -10.58 -8.11
N GLU A 19 -4.62 -10.63 -9.09
CA GLU A 19 -4.29 -10.34 -10.49
C GLU A 19 -4.16 -8.82 -10.75
N ASP A 20 -3.32 -8.44 -11.72
CA ASP A 20 -3.10 -7.04 -12.18
C ASP A 20 -2.49 -6.07 -11.15
N ILE A 21 -1.48 -6.53 -10.40
CA ILE A 21 -0.66 -5.64 -9.57
C ILE A 21 0.45 -5.01 -10.41
N ARG A 22 0.53 -3.69 -10.35
CA ARG A 22 1.63 -2.93 -10.95
C ARG A 22 2.27 -2.07 -9.88
N PHE A 23 3.59 -1.97 -9.88
CA PHE A 23 4.30 -1.06 -8.99
C PHE A 23 5.12 -0.06 -9.80
N ARG A 24 5.29 1.15 -9.25
CA ARG A 24 6.13 2.20 -9.82
C ARG A 24 7.04 2.76 -8.75
N GLN A 25 8.35 2.74 -8.99
CA GLN A 25 9.32 3.36 -8.10
C GLN A 25 9.46 4.86 -8.44
N MET A 26 9.36 5.74 -7.44
CA MET A 26 9.59 7.17 -7.58
C MET A 26 10.43 7.65 -6.38
N MET A 27 11.63 8.18 -6.64
CA MET A 27 12.56 8.71 -5.62
C MET A 27 12.82 7.79 -4.40
N GLY A 28 12.92 6.48 -4.60
CA GLY A 28 13.22 5.51 -3.51
C GLY A 28 12.01 5.04 -2.70
N GLU A 29 10.81 5.43 -3.14
CA GLU A 29 9.51 4.96 -2.63
C GLU A 29 8.78 4.18 -3.72
N TYR A 30 7.82 3.34 -3.34
CA TYR A 30 7.06 2.52 -4.29
C TYR A 30 5.58 2.86 -4.24
N ILE A 31 4.96 3.05 -5.41
CA ILE A 31 3.50 3.19 -5.54
C ILE A 31 2.95 1.88 -6.07
N ILE A 32 1.87 1.38 -5.46
CA ILE A 32 1.22 0.12 -5.84
C ILE A 32 -0.15 0.42 -6.45
N TYR A 33 -0.36 -0.14 -7.64
CA TYR A 33 -1.56 -0.10 -8.43
C TYR A 33 -2.19 -1.50 -8.48
N TYR A 34 -3.51 -1.53 -8.39
CA TYR A 34 -4.32 -2.73 -8.61
C TYR A 34 -5.44 -2.38 -9.58
N LYS A 35 -5.51 -3.09 -10.72
CA LYS A 35 -6.50 -2.82 -11.79
C LYS A 35 -6.54 -1.35 -12.21
N ASP A 36 -5.35 -0.79 -12.46
CA ASP A 36 -5.10 0.62 -12.80
C ASP A 36 -5.55 1.66 -11.75
N LYS A 37 -5.91 1.22 -10.53
CA LYS A 37 -6.24 2.10 -9.41
C LYS A 37 -5.12 2.11 -8.38
N ILE A 38 -4.79 3.30 -7.88
CA ILE A 38 -3.83 3.46 -6.79
C ILE A 38 -4.47 2.93 -5.51
N ILE A 39 -3.91 1.83 -4.98
CA ILE A 39 -4.35 1.25 -3.70
C ILE A 39 -3.51 1.78 -2.54
N GLY A 40 -2.25 2.08 -2.78
CA GLY A 40 -1.32 2.47 -1.75
C GLY A 40 0.09 2.69 -2.24
N GLY A 41 1.01 2.80 -1.29
CA GLY A 41 2.43 2.87 -1.56
C GLY A 41 3.26 2.44 -0.36
N ILE A 42 4.52 2.11 -0.61
CA ILE A 42 5.51 1.75 0.39
C ILE A 42 6.39 2.97 0.62
N TYR A 43 6.40 3.40 1.88
CA TYR A 43 7.15 4.55 2.36
C TYR A 43 7.88 4.13 3.64
N ASP A 44 9.21 4.25 3.68
CA ASP A 44 10.00 4.00 4.91
C ASP A 44 9.67 2.61 5.52
N ASP A 45 9.67 1.58 4.66
CA ASP A 45 9.32 0.17 4.93
C ASP A 45 7.92 -0.04 5.55
N ARG A 46 6.99 0.89 5.29
CA ARG A 46 5.58 0.78 5.67
C ARG A 46 4.68 0.79 4.46
N PHE A 47 3.80 -0.20 4.36
CA PHE A 47 2.73 -0.22 3.37
C PHE A 47 1.56 0.67 3.82
N LEU A 48 1.36 1.79 3.12
CA LEU A 48 0.28 2.74 3.35
C LEU A 48 -0.82 2.56 2.31
N VAL A 49 -2.04 2.29 2.76
CA VAL A 49 -3.22 2.11 1.91
C VAL A 49 -4.09 3.36 1.93
N LYS A 50 -4.69 3.71 0.80
CA LYS A 50 -5.61 4.85 0.70
C LYS A 50 -6.85 4.63 1.60
N PRO A 51 -7.22 5.60 2.46
CA PRO A 51 -8.42 5.51 3.27
C PRO A 51 -9.66 5.56 2.38
N THR A 52 -10.24 4.41 2.11
CA THR A 52 -11.48 4.25 1.33
C THR A 52 -12.57 3.74 2.27
N LYS A 53 -13.86 4.02 2.01
CA LYS A 53 -14.96 3.57 2.89
C LYS A 53 -14.90 2.07 3.18
N SER A 54 -14.63 1.25 2.17
CA SER A 54 -14.47 -0.20 2.31
C SER A 54 -13.25 -0.63 3.14
N VAL A 55 -12.19 0.17 3.12
CA VAL A 55 -11.01 -0.04 3.99
C VAL A 55 -11.43 0.31 5.41
N MET A 56 -11.97 1.51 5.66
CA MET A 56 -12.40 1.89 7.01
C MET A 56 -13.41 0.92 7.61
N GLU A 57 -14.37 0.42 6.83
CA GLU A 57 -15.36 -0.57 7.27
C GLU A 57 -14.71 -1.91 7.68
N LYS A 58 -13.79 -2.45 6.88
CA LYS A 58 -13.05 -3.67 7.21
C LYS A 58 -12.13 -3.49 8.43
N TYR A 59 -11.50 -2.32 8.57
CA TYR A 59 -10.60 -2.02 9.68
C TYR A 59 -11.34 -1.63 10.98
N LEU A 60 -12.57 -1.11 10.91
CA LEU A 60 -13.39 -0.87 12.11
C LEU A 60 -13.91 -2.17 12.73
N MET A 61 -14.10 -3.24 11.93
CA MET A 61 -14.51 -4.55 12.45
C MET A 61 -13.37 -5.33 13.13
N HIS A 62 -12.12 -5.09 12.75
CA HIS A 62 -10.94 -5.66 13.39
C HIS A 62 -10.09 -4.54 14.00
N HIS A 63 -10.30 -4.26 15.29
CA HIS A 63 -9.52 -3.31 16.09
C HIS A 63 -8.00 -3.38 15.80
N MET A 64 -7.49 -2.54 14.90
CA MET A 64 -6.09 -2.12 14.87
C MET A 64 -5.95 -0.76 14.17
N LYS A 65 -5.27 0.14 14.87
CA LYS A 65 -5.14 1.57 14.58
C LYS A 65 -4.15 1.78 13.43
N CYS A 66 -4.57 1.56 12.20
CA CYS A 66 -3.76 1.90 11.02
C CYS A 66 -3.77 3.42 10.81
N ARG A 67 -2.61 4.07 10.98
CA ARG A 67 -2.47 5.53 10.88
C ARG A 67 -2.50 5.93 9.40
N MET A 68 -3.69 6.25 8.89
CA MET A 68 -3.94 6.58 7.48
C MET A 68 -3.39 7.97 7.12
N MET A 69 -2.54 8.07 6.09
CA MET A 69 -2.12 9.34 5.50
C MET A 69 -3.18 9.83 4.51
N VAL A 70 -3.92 10.86 4.91
CA VAL A 70 -4.69 11.71 4.01
C VAL A 70 -3.71 12.74 3.44
N GLN A 71 -3.18 12.50 2.24
CA GLN A 71 -2.61 13.60 1.47
C GLN A 71 -3.75 14.40 0.85
N LYS A 72 -4.05 15.54 1.48
CA LYS A 72 -4.87 16.62 0.96
C LYS A 72 -4.42 17.01 -0.46
N LYS A 73 -5.37 17.11 -1.37
CA LYS A 73 -5.69 18.40 -2.01
C LYS A 73 -7.17 18.41 -2.34
#